data_AF-A0ABD0JZV0-F1
#
_entry.id   AF-A0ABD0JZV0-F1
#
_cell.length_a   1.000
_cell.length_b   1.000
_cell.length_c   1.000
_cell.angle_alpha   90.00
_cell.angle_beta   90.00
_cell.angle_gamma   90.00
#
_symmetry.space_group_name_H-M   'P 1'
#
loop_
_entity.id
_entity.type
_entity.pdbx_description
1 polymer ?
#
loop_
_entity_poly.entity_id
_entity_poly.type
_entity_poly.pdbx_seq_one_letter_code
_entity_poly.pdbx_strand_id
1 'polypeptide(L)'
;MTTRFERVTDEYKEKYPHMKSYAACQSRAFMTGCFSFVAGGAFIFVAQELLKSHIPYNRKHILLAPIAVGTIAAYAVTRHNTRLCQQMWLAMEEKHSEVTPLEERLQEKNQTMTESPKPV
;
A
#
# COMPACT_ATOMS: atom_id res chain seq x y z
N MET A 1 -8.28 33.01 -5.84
CA MET A 1 -7.10 32.74 -6.68
C MET A 1 -6.85 31.24 -6.61
N THR A 2 -7.46 30.46 -7.50
CA THR A 2 -7.39 28.98 -7.52
C THR A 2 -6.02 28.56 -8.04
N THR A 3 -5.34 27.66 -7.33
CA THR A 3 -4.01 27.18 -7.71
C THR A 3 -4.09 26.35 -9.01
N ARG A 4 -2.98 26.25 -9.75
CA ARG A 4 -2.93 25.44 -10.99
C ARG A 4 -3.34 23.99 -10.75
N PHE A 5 -3.06 23.46 -9.56
CA PHE A 5 -3.44 22.12 -9.14
C PHE A 5 -4.96 21.97 -9.03
N GLU A 6 -5.64 22.93 -8.40
CA GLU A 6 -7.11 22.92 -8.24
C GLU A 6 -7.84 22.93 -9.58
N ARG A 7 -7.41 23.76 -10.55
CA ARG A 7 -8.01 23.78 -11.90
C ARG A 7 -7.92 22.41 -12.59
N VAL A 8 -6.75 21.79 -12.53
CA VAL A 8 -6.54 20.43 -13.07
C VAL A 8 -7.38 19.42 -12.28
N THR A 9 -7.51 19.57 -10.96
CA THR A 9 -8.31 18.63 -10.19
C THR A 9 -9.81 18.77 -10.43
N ASP A 10 -10.29 19.93 -10.87
CA ASP A 10 -11.69 20.18 -11.19
C ASP A 10 -12.05 19.70 -12.60
N GLU A 11 -11.19 19.92 -13.60
CA GLU A 11 -11.36 19.37 -14.96
C GLU A 11 -11.38 17.84 -14.97
N TYR A 12 -10.59 17.18 -14.12
CA TYR A 12 -10.57 15.72 -14.01
C TYR A 12 -11.63 15.18 -13.04
N LYS A 13 -12.26 16.03 -12.22
CA LYS A 13 -13.29 15.62 -11.25
C LYS A 13 -14.55 15.11 -11.95
N GLU A 14 -14.93 15.75 -13.05
CA GLU A 14 -16.10 15.34 -13.84
C GLU A 14 -15.84 14.05 -14.62
N LYS A 15 -14.61 13.87 -15.11
CA LYS A 15 -14.23 12.68 -15.90
C LYS A 15 -13.94 11.46 -15.04
N TYR A 16 -13.41 11.64 -13.83
CA TYR A 16 -13.07 10.57 -12.88
C TYR A 16 -13.38 10.98 -11.44
N PRO A 17 -14.65 10.96 -11.00
CA PRO A 17 -15.05 11.39 -9.65
C PRO A 17 -14.36 10.59 -8.54
N HIS A 18 -13.91 9.38 -8.85
CA HIS A 18 -13.28 8.44 -7.91
C HIS A 18 -11.76 8.58 -7.80
N MET A 19 -11.08 9.29 -8.71
CA MET A 19 -9.62 9.51 -8.64
C MET A 19 -9.22 10.29 -7.39
N LYS A 20 -10.05 11.24 -6.93
CA LYS A 20 -9.79 12.01 -5.70
C LYS A 20 -9.78 11.10 -4.47
N SER A 21 -10.67 10.10 -4.42
CA SER A 21 -10.75 9.13 -3.31
C SER A 21 -9.49 8.25 -3.26
N TYR A 22 -9.06 7.73 -4.42
CA TYR A 22 -7.83 6.96 -4.53
C TYR A 22 -6.58 7.78 -4.18
N ALA A 23 -6.45 9.00 -4.71
CA ALA A 23 -5.32 9.88 -4.42
C ALA A 23 -5.27 10.29 -2.93
N ALA A 24 -6.42 10.51 -2.28
CA ALA A 24 -6.50 10.75 -0.85
C ALA A 24 -6.09 9.51 -0.02
N CYS A 25 -6.48 8.31 -0.47
CA CYS A 25 -6.06 7.06 0.16
C CYS A 25 -4.54 6.83 0.01
N GLN A 26 -3.99 7.04 -1.18
CA GLN A 26 -2.57 6.86 -1.47
C GLN A 26 -1.68 7.84 -0.70
N SER A 27 -2.08 9.11 -0.60
CA SER A 27 -1.35 10.11 0.19
C SER A 27 -1.39 9.81 1.69
N ARG A 28 -2.52 9.33 2.21
CA ARG A 28 -2.60 8.81 3.59
C ARG A 28 -1.70 7.60 3.81
N ALA A 29 -1.72 6.62 2.91
CA ALA A 29 -0.87 5.45 2.97
C ALA A 29 0.63 5.83 3.03
N PHE A 30 1.03 6.80 2.20
CA PHE A 30 2.40 7.34 2.19
C PHE A 30 2.75 8.03 3.51
N MET A 31 1.89 8.92 4.01
CA MET A 31 2.12 9.61 5.29
C MET A 31 2.25 8.63 6.44
N THR A 32 1.37 7.63 6.53
CA THR A 32 1.45 6.56 7.55
C THR A 32 2.76 5.76 7.42
N GLY A 33 3.19 5.49 6.19
CA GLY A 33 4.51 4.90 5.90
C GLY A 33 5.66 5.73 6.46
N CYS A 34 5.68 7.04 6.20
CA CYS A 34 6.68 7.96 6.75
C CYS A 34 6.68 8.00 8.29
N PHE A 35 5.50 8.04 8.92
CA PHE A 35 5.41 7.98 10.38
C PHE A 35 5.97 6.67 10.93
N SER A 36 5.66 5.53 10.29
CA SER A 36 6.19 4.23 10.70
C SER A 36 7.71 4.11 10.50
N PHE A 37 8.26 4.74 9.47
CA PHE A 37 9.71 4.82 9.25
C PHE A 37 10.40 5.52 10.43
N VAL A 38 9.91 6.72 10.77
CA VAL A 38 10.47 7.54 11.85
C VAL A 38 10.30 6.85 13.20
N ALA A 39 9.12 6.30 13.49
CA ALA A 39 8.85 5.58 14.72
C ALA A 39 9.72 4.33 14.87
N GLY A 40 9.83 3.52 13.80
CA GLY A 40 10.66 2.31 13.79
C GLY A 40 12.15 2.62 13.92
N GLY A 41 12.65 3.63 13.20
CA GLY A 41 14.03 4.09 13.29
C GLY A 41 14.36 4.63 14.68
N ALA A 42 13.49 5.46 15.26
CA ALA A 42 13.66 6.01 16.60
C ALA A 42 13.64 4.91 17.67
N PHE A 43 12.73 3.95 17.57
CA PHE A 43 12.65 2.81 18.48
C PHE A 43 13.96 2.01 18.51
N ILE A 44 14.48 1.66 17.34
CA ILE A 44 15.75 0.93 17.22
C ILE A 44 16.92 1.77 17.73
N PHE A 45 16.95 3.07 17.44
CA PHE A 45 18.02 3.94 17.90
C PHE A 45 18.07 4.05 19.43
N VAL A 46 16.92 4.19 20.09
CA VAL A 46 16.85 4.20 21.57
C VAL A 46 17.25 2.84 22.13
N ALA A 47 16.78 1.75 21.53
CA ALA A 47 17.16 0.40 21.93
C ALA A 47 18.68 0.19 21.83
N GLN A 48 19.31 0.69 20.76
CA GLN A 48 20.76 0.63 20.58
C GLN A 48 21.53 1.37 21.67
N GLU A 49 21.09 2.57 22.10
CA GLU A 49 21.80 3.33 23.13
C GLU A 49 21.68 2.68 24.51
N LEU A 50 20.53 2.05 24.82
CA LEU A 50 20.36 1.25 26.04
C LEU A 50 21.23 -0.01 26.02
N LEU A 51 21.27 -0.72 24.88
CA LEU A 51 22.00 -1.99 24.76
C LEU A 51 23.53 -1.79 24.64
N LYS A 52 23.97 -0.61 24.22
CA LYS A 52 25.39 -0.21 24.18
C LYS A 52 26.04 -0.17 25.55
N SER A 53 25.27 0.02 26.63
CA SER A 53 25.77 -0.14 28.00
C SER A 53 26.16 -1.59 28.33
N HIS A 54 25.65 -2.57 27.58
CA HIS A 54 25.80 -3.99 27.88
C HIS A 54 26.60 -4.76 26.80
N ILE A 55 26.73 -4.21 25.59
CA ILE A 55 27.40 -4.82 24.45
C ILE A 55 28.29 -3.77 23.75
N PRO A 56 29.60 -4.01 23.52
CA PRO A 56 30.51 -3.08 22.87
C PRO A 56 30.20 -2.99 21.36
N TYR A 57 29.21 -2.20 20.99
CA TYR A 57 28.77 -2.01 19.60
C TYR A 57 29.68 -1.01 18.86
N ASN A 58 30.15 -1.38 17.67
CA ASN A 58 31.08 -0.57 16.88
C ASN A 58 30.36 0.68 16.31
N ARG A 59 30.79 1.89 16.69
CA ARG A 59 30.11 3.16 16.35
C ARG A 59 29.87 3.38 14.85
N LYS A 60 30.68 2.76 13.99
CA LYS A 60 30.60 2.91 12.53
C LYS A 60 29.30 2.34 11.91
N HIS A 61 28.64 1.38 12.56
CA HIS A 61 27.48 0.67 11.99
C HIS A 61 26.18 0.90 12.75
N ILE A 62 26.15 1.84 13.72
CA ILE A 62 24.97 2.08 14.55
C ILE A 62 23.78 2.60 13.74
N LEU A 63 24.02 3.41 12.70
CA LEU A 63 22.97 3.98 11.84
C LEU A 63 22.39 3.00 10.81
N LEU A 64 23.09 1.91 10.48
CA LEU A 64 22.62 0.95 9.47
C LEU A 64 21.36 0.21 9.92
N ALA A 65 21.31 -0.20 11.20
CA ALA A 65 20.18 -0.93 11.76
C ALA A 65 18.87 -0.12 11.81
N PRO A 66 18.81 1.12 12.35
CA PRO A 66 17.58 1.91 12.35
C PRO A 66 17.13 2.28 10.94
N ILE A 67 18.05 2.51 9.99
CA ILE A 67 17.70 2.73 8.58
C ILE A 67 17.10 1.47 7.96
N ALA A 68 17.74 0.31 8.13
CA ALA A 68 17.24 -0.96 7.59
C ALA A 68 15.87 -1.31 8.16
N VAL A 69 15.72 -1.24 9.50
CA VAL A 69 14.45 -1.53 10.17
C VAL A 69 13.37 -0.53 9.80
N GLY A 70 13.68 0.77 9.79
CA GLY A 70 12.76 1.81 9.37
C GLY A 70 12.26 1.55 7.95
N THR A 71 13.15 1.22 7.01
CA THR A 71 12.79 0.97 5.61
C THR A 71 11.89 -0.25 5.45
N ILE A 72 12.20 -1.36 6.14
CA ILE A 72 11.39 -2.58 6.11
C ILE A 72 10.01 -2.32 6.71
N ALA A 73 9.95 -1.66 7.87
CA ALA A 73 8.69 -1.31 8.54
C ALA A 73 7.83 -0.40 7.67
N ALA A 74 8.43 0.66 7.11
CA ALA A 74 7.76 1.57 6.21
C ALA A 74 7.24 0.88 4.95
N TYR A 75 8.03 -0.01 4.36
CA TYR A 75 7.61 -0.77 3.19
C TYR A 75 6.43 -1.70 3.50
N ALA A 76 6.47 -2.41 4.62
CA ALA A 76 5.40 -3.31 5.03
C ALA A 76 4.08 -2.54 5.27
N VAL A 77 4.14 -1.44 6.02
CA VAL A 77 2.98 -0.58 6.31
C VAL A 77 2.45 0.07 5.04
N THR A 78 3.33 0.62 4.19
CA THR A 78 2.93 1.25 2.93
C THR A 78 2.26 0.22 2.01
N ARG A 79 2.87 -0.96 1.85
CA ARG A 79 2.31 -2.02 1.00
C ARG A 79 0.94 -2.48 1.49
N HIS A 80 0.74 -2.60 2.80
CA HIS A 80 -0.55 -2.96 3.37
C HIS A 80 -1.61 -1.89 3.06
N ASN A 81 -1.32 -0.62 3.35
CA ASN A 81 -2.26 0.47 3.08
C ASN A 81 -2.54 0.65 1.59
N THR A 82 -1.53 0.53 0.72
CA THR A 82 -1.71 0.60 -0.74
C THR A 82 -2.62 -0.51 -1.25
N ARG A 83 -2.52 -1.73 -0.71
CA ARG A 83 -3.43 -2.83 -1.09
C ARG A 83 -4.89 -2.54 -0.73
N LEU A 84 -5.13 -1.91 0.42
CA LEU A 84 -6.48 -1.48 0.80
C LEU A 84 -7.03 -0.42 -0.18
N CYS A 85 -6.19 0.55 -0.56
CA CYS A 85 -6.56 1.54 -1.57
C CYS A 85 -6.86 0.89 -2.93
N GLN A 86 -6.08 -0.12 -3.32
CA GLN A 86 -6.28 -0.86 -4.58
C GLN A 86 -7.57 -1.67 -4.57
N GLN A 87 -7.92 -2.32 -3.45
CA GLN A 87 -9.18 -3.06 -3.33
C GLN A 87 -10.39 -2.13 -3.45
N MET A 88 -10.32 -0.95 -2.83
CA MET A 88 -11.39 0.04 -2.97
C MET A 88 -11.53 0.53 -4.42
N TRP A 89 -10.41 0.71 -5.12
CA TRP A 89 -10.43 1.05 -6.54
C TRP A 89 -11.10 -0.05 -7.39
N LEU A 90 -10.69 -1.31 -7.21
CA LEU A 90 -11.26 -2.45 -7.95
C LEU A 90 -12.77 -2.61 -7.71
N ALA A 91 -13.24 -2.47 -6.47
CA ALA A 91 -14.67 -2.54 -6.14
C ALA A 91 -15.50 -1.39 -6.75
N MET A 92 -14.86 -0.25 -7.07
CA MET A 92 -15.51 0.84 -7.79
C MET A 92 -15.48 0.62 -9.31
N GLU A 93 -14.40 0.03 -9.83
CA GLU A 93 -14.26 -0.25 -11.27
C GLU A 93 -15.20 -1.38 -11.73
N GLU A 94 -15.41 -2.41 -10.91
CA GLU A 94 -16.34 -3.52 -11.19
C GLU A 94 -17.78 -3.05 -11.46
N LYS A 95 -18.20 -1.92 -10.85
CA LYS A 95 -19.52 -1.30 -11.11
C LYS A 95 -19.62 -0.55 -12.44
N HIS A 96 -18.50 -0.32 -13.12
CA HIS A 96 -18.43 0.44 -14.37
C HIS A 96 -17.79 -0.33 -15.54
N SER A 97 -17.22 -1.50 -15.29
CA SER A 97 -16.66 -2.37 -16.31
C SER A 97 -17.75 -3.18 -17.01
N GLU A 98 -17.85 -3.08 -18.34
CA GLU A 98 -18.68 -3.96 -19.18
C GLU A 98 -18.17 -5.43 -19.20
N VAL A 99 -17.01 -5.69 -18.58
CA VAL A 99 -16.28 -6.95 -18.60
C VAL A 99 -16.67 -7.91 -17.48
N THR A 100 -17.40 -7.45 -16.44
CA THR A 100 -17.87 -8.28 -15.32
C THR A 100 -18.66 -9.53 -15.78
N PRO A 101 -19.63 -9.43 -16.73
CA PRO A 101 -20.31 -10.62 -17.25
C PRO A 101 -19.44 -11.51 -18.17
N LEU A 102 -18.23 -11.08 -18.54
CA LEU A 102 -17.25 -11.94 -19.23
C LEU A 102 -16.36 -12.67 -18.21
N GLU A 103 -15.95 -12.02 -17.12
CA GLU A 103 -15.22 -12.67 -16.02
C GLU A 103 -16.04 -13.74 -15.31
N GLU A 104 -17.32 -13.50 -15.00
CA GLU A 104 -18.20 -14.54 -14.43
C GLU A 104 -18.30 -15.75 -15.37
N ARG A 105 -18.42 -15.51 -16.69
CA ARG A 105 -18.45 -16.58 -17.69
C ARG A 105 -17.11 -17.32 -17.83
N LEU A 106 -15.98 -16.64 -17.66
CA LEU A 106 -14.66 -17.26 -17.65
C LEU A 106 -14.41 -18.04 -16.35
N GLN A 107 -14.92 -17.57 -15.21
CA GLN A 107 -14.87 -18.27 -13.94
C GLN A 107 -15.76 -19.51 -13.94
N GLU A 108 -16.99 -19.42 -14.45
CA GLU A 108 -17.88 -20.57 -14.66
C GLU A 108 -17.22 -21.60 -15.59
N LYS A 109 -16.61 -21.14 -16.69
CA LYS A 109 -15.86 -22.01 -17.62
C LYS A 109 -14.64 -22.66 -16.97
N ASN A 110 -13.89 -21.93 -16.13
CA ASN A 110 -12.75 -22.49 -15.39
C ASN A 110 -13.19 -23.48 -14.30
N GLN A 111 -14.30 -23.21 -13.60
CA GLN A 111 -14.87 -24.13 -12.61
C GLN A 111 -15.38 -25.42 -13.28
N THR A 112 -16.04 -25.30 -14.44
CA THR A 112 -16.50 -26.45 -15.23
C THR A 112 -15.34 -27.29 -15.79
N MET A 113 -14.19 -26.67 -16.11
CA MET A 113 -12.97 -27.39 -16.49
C MET A 113 -12.23 -28.03 -15.31
N THR A 114 -12.48 -27.59 -14.08
CA THR A 114 -11.85 -28.14 -12.86
C THR A 114 -12.68 -29.32 -12.29
N GLU A 115 -13.97 -29.39 -12.61
CA GLU A 115 -14.89 -30.48 -12.23
C GLU A 115 -15.06 -31.50 -13.37
N SER A 116 -14.00 -32.24 -13.70
CA SER A 116 -14.09 -33.46 -14.52
C SER A 116 -13.57 -34.66 -13.71
N PRO A 117 -14.26 -35.82 -13.77
CA PRO A 117 -14.37 -36.74 -12.63
C PRO A 117 -13.10 -37.57 -12.37
N LYS A 118 -12.81 -37.77 -11.08
CA LYS A 118 -11.85 -38.75 -10.58
C LYS A 118 -12.28 -40.16 -11.05
N PRO A 119 -11.38 -40.97 -11.64
CA PRO A 119 -11.72 -42.31 -12.09
C PRO A 119 -12.09 -43.20 -10.89
N VAL A 120 -13.17 -43.96 -11.07
CA VAL A 120 -13.63 -45.04 -10.17
C VAL A 120 -12.69 -46.22 -10.25
#